data_AF-A0A1Q7YNY7-F1
#
_entry.id   AF-A0A1Q7YNY7-F1
#
_cell.length_a   1.000
_cell.length_b   1.000
_cell.length_c   1.000
_cell.angle_alpha   90.00
_cell.angle_beta   90.00
_cell.angle_gamma   90.00
#
_symmetry.space_group_name_H-M   'P 1'
#
loop_
_entity.id
_entity.type
_entity.pdbx_description
1 polymer ?
#
loop_
_entity_poly.entity_id
_entity_poly.type
_entity_poly.pdbx_seq_one_letter_code
_entity_poly.pdbx_strand_id
1 'polypeptide(L)'
;MQGDQKILKFLNEVLKAELTAINQYFLHAKMCENWGYYRLAGKNREESISEMDHAEKLMQRILFLEGTPNMTEIGPIKVGTNVKAQLESDLALEMDALPRLNAGIKHATDIGDNASRQL
;
A
#
# COMPACT_ATOMS: atom_id res chain seq x y z
N MET A 1 -22.33 8.14 -3.84
CA MET A 1 -22.93 6.85 -4.26
C MET A 1 -22.63 5.87 -3.13
N GLN A 2 -23.63 5.34 -2.43
CA GLN A 2 -23.36 4.47 -1.28
C GLN A 2 -22.73 3.14 -1.72
N GLY A 3 -21.51 2.87 -1.26
CA GLY A 3 -20.76 1.66 -1.60
C GLY A 3 -21.10 0.45 -0.72
N ASP A 4 -20.72 -0.74 -1.19
CA ASP A 4 -20.80 -1.98 -0.43
C ASP A 4 -19.84 -1.95 0.78
N GLN A 5 -20.33 -2.35 1.95
CA GLN A 5 -19.56 -2.29 3.20
C GLN A 5 -18.32 -3.18 3.16
N LYS A 6 -18.38 -4.32 2.45
CA LYS A 6 -17.25 -5.23 2.34
C LYS A 6 -16.20 -4.71 1.35
N ILE A 7 -16.59 -4.01 0.28
CA ILE A 7 -15.65 -3.23 -0.55
C ILE A 7 -14.97 -2.14 0.26
N LEU A 8 -15.72 -1.33 1.01
CA LEU A 8 -15.13 -0.28 1.86
C LEU A 8 -14.11 -0.83 2.85
N LYS A 9 -14.38 -2.02 3.40
CA LYS A 9 -13.44 -2.74 4.27
C LYS A 9 -12.17 -3.14 3.50
N PHE A 10 -12.29 -3.78 2.34
CA PHE A 10 -11.12 -4.15 1.53
C PHE A 10 -10.28 -2.94 1.13
N LEU A 11 -10.90 -1.86 0.66
CA LEU A 11 -10.19 -0.65 0.27
C LEU A 11 -9.43 -0.03 1.45
N ASN A 12 -10.02 -0.02 2.66
CA ASN A 12 -9.31 0.44 3.86
C ASN A 12 -8.18 -0.50 4.30
N GLU A 13 -8.35 -1.81 4.14
CA GLU A 13 -7.26 -2.76 4.39
C GLU A 13 -6.11 -2.54 3.40
N VAL A 14 -6.39 -2.32 2.10
CA VAL A 14 -5.35 -2.00 1.11
C VAL A 14 -4.70 -0.67 1.45
N LEU A 15 -5.47 0.38 1.77
CA LEU A 15 -4.94 1.68 2.19
C LEU A 15 -3.96 1.55 3.38
N LYS A 16 -4.29 0.73 4.38
CA LYS A 16 -3.38 0.43 5.49
C LYS A 16 -2.07 -0.23 5.04
N ALA A 17 -2.11 -1.11 4.04
CA ALA A 17 -0.88 -1.66 3.46
C ALA A 17 -0.06 -0.57 2.75
N GLU A 18 -0.69 0.28 1.93
CA GLU A 18 0.01 1.37 1.25
C GLU A 18 0.68 2.32 2.24
N LEU A 19 -0.02 2.73 3.31
CA LEU A 19 0.56 3.55 4.38
C LEU A 19 1.75 2.86 5.06
N THR A 20 1.72 1.54 5.19
CA THR A 20 2.85 0.78 5.75
C THR A 20 4.03 0.79 4.78
N ALA A 21 3.78 0.54 3.49
CA ALA A 21 4.78 0.52 2.42
C ALA A 21 5.44 1.89 2.23
N ILE A 22 4.65 2.97 2.20
CA ILE A 22 5.15 4.36 2.15
C ILE A 22 6.24 4.56 3.21
N ASN A 23 5.93 4.24 4.47
CA ASN A 23 6.84 4.49 5.59
C ASN A 23 8.06 3.55 5.57
N GLN A 24 7.88 2.28 5.22
CA GLN A 24 8.98 1.31 5.13
C GLN A 24 9.97 1.69 4.02
N TYR A 25 9.48 1.92 2.80
CA TYR A 25 10.31 2.33 1.67
C TYR A 25 11.00 3.67 1.93
N PHE A 26 10.30 4.63 2.54
CA PHE A 26 10.90 5.93 2.88
C PHE A 26 12.07 5.78 3.86
N LEU A 27 11.90 4.96 4.90
CA LEU A 27 12.97 4.70 5.87
C LEU A 27 14.14 3.96 5.23
N HIS A 28 13.90 2.91 4.44
CA HIS A 28 14.94 2.21 3.71
C HIS A 28 15.69 3.13 2.73
N ALA A 29 14.99 4.04 2.06
CA ALA A 29 15.61 5.05 1.20
C ALA A 29 16.60 5.93 1.98
N LYS A 30 16.21 6.42 3.16
CA LYS A 30 17.09 7.24 4.01
C LYS A 30 18.26 6.46 4.61
N MET A 31 18.06 5.19 4.94
CA MET A 31 19.15 4.32 5.37
C MET A 31 20.17 4.10 4.25
N CYS A 32 19.71 3.77 3.04
CA CYS A 32 20.57 3.61 1.87
C CYS A 32 21.31 4.89 1.50
N GLU A 33 20.65 6.05 1.58
CA GLU A 33 21.27 7.36 1.36
C GLU A 33 22.41 7.60 2.36
N ASN A 34 22.15 7.36 3.64
CA ASN A 34 23.14 7.49 4.71
C ASN A 34 24.32 6.51 4.56
N TRP A 35 24.07 5.31 4.04
CA TRP A 35 25.12 4.31 3.77
C TRP A 35 25.89 4.56 2.46
N GLY A 36 25.55 5.60 1.69
CA GLY A 36 26.20 5.94 0.42
C GLY A 36 25.69 5.15 -0.80
N TYR A 37 24.61 4.37 -0.66
CA TYR A 37 23.98 3.62 -1.75
C TYR A 37 22.94 4.46 -2.50
N TYR A 38 23.37 5.57 -3.12
CA TYR A 38 22.47 6.57 -3.71
C TYR A 38 21.49 6.01 -4.76
N ARG A 39 21.91 5.01 -5.55
CA ARG A 39 21.01 4.37 -6.53
C ARG A 39 19.86 3.63 -5.86
N LEU A 40 20.15 2.89 -4.79
CA LEU A 40 19.11 2.19 -4.01
C LEU A 40 18.24 3.18 -3.26
N ALA A 41 18.84 4.23 -2.69
CA ALA A 41 18.10 5.31 -2.05
C ALA A 41 17.10 5.99 -2.99
N GLY A 42 17.54 6.32 -4.21
CA GLY A 42 16.68 6.89 -5.24
C GLY A 42 15.53 5.95 -5.60
N LYS A 43 15.83 4.67 -5.84
CA LYS A 43 14.81 3.68 -6.19
C LYS A 43 13.77 3.48 -5.08
N ASN A 44 14.20 3.29 -3.83
CA ASN A 44 13.28 3.13 -2.71
C ASN A 44 12.44 4.39 -2.45
N ARG A 45 12.99 5.59 -2.74
CA ARG A 45 12.23 6.83 -2.67
C ARG A 45 11.15 6.90 -3.76
N GLU A 46 11.46 6.46 -4.98
CA GLU A 46 10.47 6.37 -6.06
C GLU A 46 9.33 5.41 -5.68
N GLU A 47 9.64 4.23 -5.14
CA GLU A 47 8.62 3.28 -4.68
C GLU A 47 7.75 3.90 -3.57
N SER A 48 8.36 4.53 -2.56
CA SER A 48 7.62 5.23 -1.50
C SER A 48 6.64 6.26 -2.04
N ILE A 49 7.01 7.00 -3.10
CA ILE A 49 6.12 7.98 -3.74
C ILE A 49 5.03 7.29 -4.56
N SER A 50 5.36 6.20 -5.27
CA SER A 50 4.36 5.40 -5.99
C SER A 50 3.25 4.89 -5.06
N GLU A 51 3.61 4.45 -3.85
CA GLU A 51 2.61 4.03 -2.86
C GLU A 51 1.77 5.20 -2.31
N MET A 52 2.30 6.43 -2.29
CA MET A 52 1.50 7.62 -1.98
C MET A 52 0.42 7.87 -3.04
N ASP A 53 0.76 7.67 -4.32
CA ASP A 53 -0.20 7.79 -5.42
C ASP A 53 -1.27 6.69 -5.33
N HIS A 54 -0.91 5.47 -4.93
CA HIS A 54 -1.86 4.39 -4.67
C HIS A 54 -2.81 4.73 -3.50
N ALA A 55 -2.25 5.18 -2.37
CA ALA A 55 -3.03 5.62 -1.21
C ALA A 55 -4.00 6.75 -1.58
N GLU A 56 -3.58 7.71 -2.40
CA GLU A 56 -4.46 8.79 -2.90
C GLU A 56 -5.66 8.24 -3.67
N LYS A 57 -5.44 7.35 -4.65
CA LYS A 57 -6.52 6.76 -5.44
C LYS A 57 -7.50 5.95 -4.56
N LEU A 58 -6.99 5.22 -3.57
CA LEU A 58 -7.81 4.48 -2.61
C LEU A 58 -8.66 5.43 -1.76
N MET A 59 -8.08 6.51 -1.22
CA MET A 59 -8.83 7.51 -0.45
C MET A 59 -9.94 8.15 -1.31
N GLN A 60 -9.62 8.54 -2.55
CA GLN A 60 -10.60 9.09 -3.48
C GLN A 60 -11.75 8.10 -3.72
N ARG A 61 -11.44 6.81 -3.91
CA ARG A 61 -12.45 5.77 -4.12
C ARG A 61 -13.31 5.54 -2.88
N ILE A 62 -12.71 5.47 -1.71
CA ILE A 62 -13.44 5.30 -0.43
C ILE A 62 -14.40 6.47 -0.20
N LEU A 63 -13.94 7.71 -0.39
CA LEU A 63 -14.77 8.91 -0.22
C LEU A 63 -15.91 8.95 -1.25
N PHE A 64 -15.65 8.59 -2.51
CA PHE A 64 -16.68 8.51 -3.54
C PHE A 64 -17.80 7.50 -3.20
N LEU A 65 -17.42 6.40 -2.54
CA LEU A 65 -18.32 5.36 -2.03
C LEU A 65 -18.98 5.72 -0.69
N GLU A 66 -18.85 6.97 -0.23
CA GLU A 66 -19.40 7.51 1.02
C GLU A 66 -18.85 6.81 2.28
N GLY A 67 -17.65 6.23 2.19
CA GLY A 67 -16.89 5.72 3.32
C GLY A 67 -15.88 6.73 3.88
N THR A 68 -15.29 6.39 5.02
CA THR A 68 -14.22 7.18 5.65
C THR A 68 -12.88 6.46 5.52
N PRO A 69 -11.87 7.04 4.86
CA PRO A 69 -10.53 6.45 4.80
C PRO A 69 -9.88 6.45 6.19
N ASN A 70 -9.33 5.31 6.61
CA ASN A 70 -8.60 5.19 7.86
C ASN A 70 -7.10 5.46 7.64
N MET A 71 -6.65 6.63 8.13
CA MET A 71 -5.26 7.07 8.06
C MET A 71 -4.50 6.89 9.37
N THR A 72 -5.18 6.37 10.41
CA THR A 72 -4.60 6.27 11.77
C THR A 72 -4.00 4.91 12.05
N GLU A 73 -4.45 3.88 11.35
CA GLU A 73 -3.92 2.54 11.49
C GLU A 73 -2.88 2.25 10.42
N ILE A 74 -1.62 2.12 10.85
CA ILE A 74 -0.51 1.66 10.03
C ILE A 74 -0.13 0.25 10.50
N GLY A 75 0.23 -0.63 9.57
CA GLY A 75 0.74 -1.97 9.87
C GLY A 75 2.15 -1.94 10.48
N PRO A 76 2.67 -3.10 10.92
CA PRO A 76 4.03 -3.18 11.44
C PRO A 76 5.05 -2.92 10.32
N ILE A 77 5.91 -1.93 10.53
CA ILE A 77 7.04 -1.63 9.63
C ILE A 77 8.20 -2.58 9.94
N LYS A 78 8.70 -3.30 8.93
CA LYS A 78 9.79 -4.27 9.05
C LYS A 78 11.08 -3.70 8.46
N VAL A 79 11.91 -3.12 9.32
CA VAL A 79 13.13 -2.41 8.90
C VAL A 79 14.31 -3.38 8.77
N GLY A 80 14.86 -3.51 7.56
CA GLY A 80 16.07 -4.30 7.31
C GLY A 80 17.34 -3.59 7.79
N THR A 81 18.24 -4.32 8.47
CA THR A 81 19.50 -3.77 9.02
C THR A 81 20.65 -3.75 8.01
N ASN A 82 20.47 -4.33 6.83
CA ASN A 82 21.37 -4.28 5.68
C ASN A 82 20.54 -4.38 4.39
N VAL A 83 21.15 -4.11 3.23
CA VAL A 83 20.45 -4.08 1.93
C VAL A 83 19.67 -5.37 1.64
N LYS A 84 20.26 -6.54 1.89
CA LYS A 84 19.57 -7.82 1.66
C LYS A 84 18.32 -7.93 2.53
N ALA A 85 18.44 -7.64 3.82
CA ALA A 85 17.31 -7.68 4.75
C ALA A 85 16.22 -6.66 4.40
N GLN A 86 16.59 -5.49 3.87
CA GLN A 86 15.61 -4.49 3.38
C GLN A 86 14.82 -5.03 2.19
N LEU A 87 15.52 -5.57 1.18
CA LEU A 87 14.85 -6.15 0.01
C LEU A 87 13.97 -7.37 0.37
N GLU A 88 14.38 -8.18 1.34
CA GLU A 88 13.58 -9.31 1.83
C GLU A 88 12.33 -8.84 2.59
N SER A 89 12.42 -7.79 3.42
CA SER A 89 11.26 -7.27 4.13
C SER A 89 10.31 -6.47 3.23
N ASP A 90 10.84 -5.79 2.22
CA ASP A 90 10.06 -5.12 1.17
C ASP A 90 9.32 -6.15 0.31
N LEU A 91 10.02 -7.20 -0.17
CA LEU A 91 9.37 -8.30 -0.89
C LEU A 91 8.28 -8.99 -0.06
N ALA A 92 8.54 -9.23 1.23
CA ALA A 92 7.54 -9.85 2.09
C ALA A 92 6.28 -8.98 2.23
N LEU A 93 6.44 -7.64 2.30
CA LEU A 93 5.32 -6.71 2.35
C LEU A 93 4.46 -6.80 1.07
N GLU A 94 5.10 -6.84 -0.10
CA GLU A 94 4.41 -6.99 -1.39
C GLU A 94 3.68 -8.33 -1.52
N MET A 95 4.32 -9.41 -1.08
CA MET A 95 3.70 -10.74 -1.10
C MET A 95 2.49 -10.83 -0.15
N ASP A 96 2.52 -10.14 0.99
CA ASP A 96 1.41 -10.06 1.93
C ASP A 96 0.21 -9.27 1.36
N ALA A 97 0.43 -8.39 0.36
CA ALA A 97 -0.64 -7.63 -0.31
C ALA A 97 -1.45 -8.48 -1.30
N LEU A 98 -0.82 -9.44 -1.98
CA LEU A 98 -1.45 -10.22 -3.06
C LEU A 98 -2.76 -10.94 -2.66
N PRO A 99 -2.84 -11.65 -1.51
CA PRO A 99 -4.08 -12.32 -1.13
C PRO A 99 -5.23 -11.34 -0.88
N ARG A 100 -4.91 -10.16 -0.30
CA ARG A 100 -5.88 -9.09 -0.01
C ARG A 100 -6.43 -8.49 -1.30
N LEU A 101 -5.55 -8.13 -2.24
CA LEU A 101 -5.93 -7.59 -3.54
C LEU A 101 -6.79 -8.58 -4.33
N ASN A 102 -6.37 -9.85 -4.41
CA ASN A 102 -7.14 -10.88 -5.10
C ASN A 102 -8.53 -11.09 -4.49
N ALA A 103 -8.64 -11.07 -3.15
CA ALA A 103 -9.93 -11.17 -2.47
C ALA A 103 -10.84 -9.96 -2.75
N GLY A 104 -10.27 -8.75 -2.75
CA GLY A 104 -10.97 -7.51 -3.09
C GLY A 104 -11.47 -7.50 -4.54
N ILE A 105 -10.60 -7.83 -5.50
CA ILE A 105 -10.93 -7.94 -6.93
C ILE A 105 -12.05 -8.96 -7.16
N LYS A 106 -11.96 -10.12 -6.51
CA LYS A 106 -13.01 -11.15 -6.61
C LYS A 106 -14.35 -10.61 -6.10
N HIS A 107 -14.39 -10.05 -4.89
CA HIS A 107 -15.64 -9.53 -4.31
C HIS A 107 -16.22 -8.37 -5.14
N ALA A 108 -15.37 -7.47 -5.64
CA ALA A 108 -15.79 -6.39 -6.54
C ALA A 108 -16.41 -6.92 -7.83
N THR A 109 -15.83 -7.98 -8.40
CA THR A 109 -16.38 -8.67 -9.56
C THR A 109 -17.75 -9.29 -9.26
N ASP A 110 -17.87 -9.99 -8.13
CA ASP A 110 -19.09 -10.70 -7.74
C ASP A 110 -20.30 -9.75 -7.57
N ILE A 111 -20.07 -8.52 -7.08
CA ILE A 111 -21.14 -7.53 -6.88
C ILE A 111 -21.29 -6.51 -8.02
N GLY A 112 -20.50 -6.65 -9.09
CA GLY A 112 -20.54 -5.74 -10.25
C GLY A 112 -19.89 -4.36 -10.03
N ASP A 113 -19.06 -4.18 -8.99
CA ASP A 113 -18.27 -2.97 -8.78
C ASP A 113 -17.01 -2.96 -9.66
N ASN A 114 -17.23 -2.76 -10.96
CA ASN A 114 -16.17 -2.81 -11.96
C ASN A 114 -15.11 -1.70 -11.80
N ALA A 115 -15.49 -0.56 -11.22
CA ALA A 115 -14.58 0.57 -11.01
C ALA A 115 -13.62 0.29 -9.84
N SER A 116 -14.10 -0.27 -8.72
CA SER A 116 -13.21 -0.70 -7.63
C SER A 116 -12.35 -1.91 -8.02
N ARG A 117 -12.82 -2.76 -8.94
CA ARG A 117 -12.05 -3.89 -9.47
C ARG A 117 -10.87 -3.46 -10.35
N GLN A 118 -11.06 -2.39 -11.13
CA GLN A 118 -10.05 -1.90 -12.08
C GLN A 118 -8.97 -1.05 -11.41
N LEU A 119 -9.35 -0.38 -10.32
CA LEU A 119 -8.43 0.37 -9.46
C LEU A 119 -7.34 -0.56 -8.90
#